data_AF-A0A183GUH2-F1
#
_entry.id   AF-A0A183GUH2-F1
#
_cell.length_a   1.000
_cell.length_b   1.000
_cell.length_c   1.000
_cell.angle_alpha   90.00
_cell.angle_beta   90.00
_cell.angle_gamma   90.00
#
_symmetry.space_group_name_H-M   'P 1'
#
loop_
_entity.id
_entity.type
_entity.pdbx_description
1 polymer ?
#
loop_
_entity_poly.entity_id
_entity_poly.type
_entity_poly.pdbx_seq_one_letter_code
_entity_poly.pdbx_strand_id
1 'polypeptide(L)'
;MILIKKLIRYNDAVSDSPLTWPLSCGQNDKTFAIRVKMTYQFWNWFRAEGAKNLSDYNKANGTEMRLLQEKGLRNKEKENLCLFVRNKIKEMYKKEGKKPIVMRLKKEQLILGELGAYDPVILAKRLDLDMSEWKGMSMEYLMDERVLKEGKALAIGPINLPGLAEEENHEDAPKSRKRQMEEDTAKPFKTKKISD
;
A
#
# COMPACT_ATOMS: atom_id res chain seq x y z
N MET A 1 -31.81 -12.98 -8.32
CA MET A 1 -31.13 -12.08 -7.36
C MET A 1 -31.80 -12.00 -5.98
N ILE A 2 -33.10 -12.30 -5.86
CA ILE A 2 -33.87 -12.38 -4.59
C ILE A 2 -33.26 -13.36 -3.56
N LEU A 3 -32.54 -14.39 -4.01
CA LEU A 3 -31.92 -15.41 -3.16
C LEU A 3 -30.82 -14.85 -2.23
N ILE A 4 -29.96 -13.95 -2.71
CA ILE A 4 -28.84 -13.42 -1.92
C ILE A 4 -29.36 -12.56 -0.76
N LYS A 5 -30.35 -11.69 -1.01
CA LYS A 5 -30.94 -10.83 0.01
C LYS A 5 -31.55 -11.63 1.16
N LYS A 6 -32.28 -12.71 0.82
CA LYS A 6 -32.89 -13.63 1.80
C LYS A 6 -31.83 -14.40 2.60
N LEU A 7 -30.75 -14.80 1.94
CA LEU A 7 -29.65 -15.54 2.56
C LEU A 7 -28.96 -14.74 3.67
N ILE A 8 -28.67 -13.47 3.40
CA ILE A 8 -27.96 -12.58 4.35
C ILE A 8 -28.89 -11.79 5.26
N ARG A 9 -30.22 -11.99 5.14
CA ARG A 9 -31.25 -11.28 5.91
C ARG A 9 -31.20 -9.76 5.71
N TYR A 10 -30.95 -9.29 4.49
CA TYR A 10 -31.00 -7.86 4.18
C TYR A 10 -32.46 -7.39 4.13
N ASN A 11 -32.79 -6.35 4.89
CA ASN A 11 -34.12 -5.74 4.86
C ASN A 11 -34.13 -4.57 3.87
N ASP A 12 -34.98 -4.64 2.83
CA ASP A 12 -34.98 -3.73 1.66
C ASP A 12 -35.53 -2.32 1.96
N ALA A 13 -35.76 -1.96 3.21
CA ALA A 13 -36.41 -0.71 3.62
C ALA A 13 -35.70 0.58 3.18
N VAL A 14 -34.45 0.50 2.69
CA VAL A 14 -33.60 1.65 2.35
C VAL A 14 -33.23 1.70 0.86
N SER A 15 -33.31 0.59 0.11
CA SER A 15 -32.93 0.56 -1.31
C SER A 15 -33.61 -0.61 -2.02
N ASP A 16 -34.43 -0.28 -3.02
CA ASP A 16 -35.23 -1.26 -3.78
C ASP A 16 -34.35 -2.28 -4.55
N SER A 17 -33.17 -1.84 -5.01
CA SER A 17 -32.22 -2.65 -5.80
C SER A 17 -30.77 -2.48 -5.32
N PRO A 18 -30.40 -3.07 -4.15
CA PRO A 18 -29.08 -2.94 -3.54
C PRO A 18 -27.97 -3.69 -4.29
N LEU A 19 -28.35 -4.68 -5.09
CA LEU A 19 -27.47 -5.44 -5.98
C LEU A 19 -28.03 -5.31 -7.41
N THR A 20 -27.18 -5.16 -8.41
CA THR A 20 -27.56 -5.09 -9.82
C THR A 20 -26.45 -5.71 -10.69
N TRP A 21 -26.71 -5.90 -11.98
CA TRP A 21 -25.70 -6.36 -12.95
C TRP A 21 -24.99 -7.68 -12.57
N PRO A 22 -25.73 -8.79 -12.35
CA PRO A 22 -25.09 -10.09 -12.13
C PRO A 22 -24.41 -10.57 -13.42
N LEU A 23 -23.11 -10.75 -13.36
CA LEU A 23 -22.29 -11.32 -14.43
C LEU A 23 -21.58 -12.57 -13.89
N SER A 24 -21.74 -13.71 -14.55
CA SER A 24 -20.95 -14.90 -14.23
C SER A 24 -19.49 -14.63 -14.58
N CYS A 25 -18.58 -14.91 -13.64
CA CYS A 25 -17.13 -14.69 -13.79
C CYS A 25 -16.32 -15.98 -13.85
N GLY A 26 -16.99 -17.12 -14.00
CA GLY A 26 -16.37 -18.43 -14.07
C GLY A 26 -17.09 -19.44 -13.17
N GLN A 27 -17.15 -20.67 -13.65
CA GLN A 27 -17.73 -21.80 -12.93
C GLN A 27 -16.85 -23.02 -13.18
N ASN A 28 -16.44 -23.65 -12.08
CA ASN A 28 -15.82 -24.96 -12.05
C ASN A 28 -16.76 -25.92 -11.28
N ASP A 29 -16.48 -27.22 -11.29
CA ASP A 29 -17.33 -28.25 -10.67
C ASP A 29 -17.62 -28.01 -9.18
N LYS A 30 -16.76 -27.27 -8.48
CA LYS A 30 -16.86 -27.02 -7.02
C LYS A 30 -17.22 -25.58 -6.65
N THR A 31 -17.03 -24.62 -7.55
CA THR A 31 -17.12 -23.19 -7.22
C THR A 31 -17.63 -22.39 -8.41
N PHE A 32 -18.50 -21.42 -8.16
CA PHE A 32 -18.90 -20.44 -9.15
C PHE A 32 -18.68 -19.03 -8.60
N ALA A 33 -18.38 -18.09 -9.49
CA ALA A 33 -18.19 -16.69 -9.16
C ALA A 33 -19.21 -15.82 -9.90
N ILE A 34 -19.84 -14.89 -9.19
CA ILE A 34 -20.74 -13.89 -9.77
C ILE A 34 -20.24 -12.51 -9.36
N ARG A 35 -19.99 -11.65 -10.35
CA ARG A 35 -19.76 -10.23 -10.15
C ARG A 35 -21.09 -9.50 -10.13
N VAL A 36 -21.26 -8.60 -9.17
CA VAL A 36 -22.45 -7.77 -9.03
C VAL A 36 -22.03 -6.33 -8.75
N LYS A 37 -22.79 -5.37 -9.25
CA LYS A 37 -22.72 -3.98 -8.79
C LYS A 37 -23.56 -3.87 -7.52
N MET A 38 -23.07 -3.15 -6.52
CA MET A 38 -23.78 -2.95 -5.26
C MET A 38 -23.83 -1.48 -4.88
N THR A 39 -24.90 -1.09 -4.18
CA THR A 39 -25.04 0.27 -3.64
C THR A 39 -24.11 0.46 -2.44
N TYR A 40 -23.67 1.71 -2.23
CA TYR A 40 -22.79 2.04 -1.10
C TYR A 40 -23.44 1.75 0.27
N GLN A 41 -24.75 2.00 0.38
CA GLN A 41 -25.54 1.70 1.58
C GLN A 41 -25.53 0.21 1.90
N PHE A 42 -25.77 -0.64 0.90
CA PHE A 42 -25.71 -2.09 1.06
C PHE A 42 -24.32 -2.56 1.52
N TRP A 43 -23.26 -2.02 0.92
CA TRP A 43 -21.88 -2.36 1.30
C TRP A 43 -21.57 -2.00 2.76
N ASN A 44 -22.03 -0.84 3.23
CA ASN A 44 -21.85 -0.44 4.63
C ASN A 44 -22.61 -1.36 5.59
N TRP A 45 -23.87 -1.66 5.28
CA TRP A 45 -24.65 -2.60 6.06
C TRP A 45 -24.01 -4.00 6.06
N PHE A 46 -23.52 -4.48 4.91
CA PHE A 46 -22.90 -5.80 4.80
C PHE A 46 -21.66 -5.90 5.69
N ARG A 47 -20.84 -4.85 5.74
CA ARG A 47 -19.67 -4.80 6.63
C ARG A 47 -20.05 -4.79 8.11
N ALA A 48 -21.17 -4.19 8.47
CA ALA A 48 -21.63 -4.11 9.86
C ALA A 48 -22.30 -5.43 10.33
N GLU A 49 -23.21 -5.98 9.53
CA GLU A 49 -24.10 -7.07 9.94
C GLU A 49 -24.10 -8.24 8.95
N GLY A 50 -24.12 -7.96 7.64
CA GLY A 50 -24.29 -8.97 6.60
C GLY A 50 -23.17 -10.02 6.56
N ALA A 51 -21.92 -9.64 6.87
CA ALA A 51 -20.78 -10.56 6.92
C ALA A 51 -20.94 -11.63 8.00
N LYS A 52 -21.49 -11.27 9.16
CA LYS A 52 -21.80 -12.22 10.24
C LYS A 52 -22.90 -13.18 9.81
N ASN A 53 -23.99 -12.66 9.25
CA ASN A 53 -25.10 -13.47 8.77
C ASN A 53 -24.67 -14.46 7.68
N LEU A 54 -23.78 -14.03 6.76
CA LEU A 54 -23.20 -14.91 5.75
C LEU A 54 -22.35 -16.03 6.36
N SER A 55 -21.56 -15.72 7.40
CA SER A 55 -20.78 -16.72 8.13
C SER A 55 -21.66 -17.74 8.85
N ASP A 56 -22.72 -17.29 9.52
CA ASP A 56 -23.65 -18.16 10.23
C ASP A 56 -24.40 -19.08 9.25
N TYR A 57 -24.82 -18.55 8.10
CA TYR A 57 -25.40 -19.35 7.02
C TYR A 57 -24.42 -20.40 6.49
N ASN A 58 -23.17 -20.00 6.24
CA ASN A 58 -22.11 -20.91 5.77
C ASN A 58 -21.90 -22.08 6.72
N LYS A 59 -21.86 -21.82 8.04
CA LYS A 59 -21.74 -22.86 9.06
C LYS A 59 -22.95 -23.80 9.08
N ALA A 60 -24.16 -23.26 8.98
CA ALA A 60 -25.38 -24.06 9.02
C ALA A 60 -25.58 -24.95 7.79
N ASN A 61 -25.13 -24.52 6.62
CA ASN A 61 -25.39 -25.20 5.34
C ASN A 61 -24.14 -25.89 4.74
N GLY A 62 -22.99 -25.85 5.43
CA GLY A 62 -21.75 -26.42 4.94
C GLY A 62 -21.21 -25.76 3.67
N THR A 63 -21.53 -24.48 3.43
CA THR A 63 -21.10 -23.72 2.26
C THR A 63 -19.95 -22.78 2.59
N GLU A 64 -19.19 -22.35 1.57
CA GLU A 64 -18.09 -21.38 1.72
C GLU A 64 -18.27 -20.15 0.83
N MET A 65 -19.41 -19.48 0.97
CA MET A 65 -19.64 -18.25 0.21
C MET A 65 -18.82 -17.10 0.77
N ARG A 66 -18.20 -16.33 -0.12
CA ARG A 66 -17.41 -15.15 0.22
C ARG A 66 -17.84 -13.99 -0.65
N LEU A 67 -17.99 -12.82 -0.03
CA LEU A 67 -18.21 -11.57 -0.75
C LEU A 67 -16.91 -10.78 -0.76
N LEU A 68 -16.34 -10.60 -1.94
CA LEU A 68 -15.08 -9.90 -2.14
C LEU A 68 -15.37 -8.59 -2.87
N GLN A 69 -14.94 -7.47 -2.29
CA GLN A 69 -14.99 -6.19 -2.98
C GLN A 69 -13.90 -6.19 -4.05
N GLU A 70 -14.30 -6.08 -5.32
CA GLU A 70 -13.35 -5.81 -6.38
C GLU A 70 -12.74 -4.44 -6.15
N LYS A 71 -11.41 -4.37 -6.17
CA LYS A 71 -10.70 -3.10 -6.15
C LYS A 71 -11.06 -2.33 -7.43
N GLY A 72 -11.15 -1.02 -7.32
CA GLY A 72 -11.27 -0.17 -8.50
C GLY A 72 -10.15 -0.47 -9.50
N LEU A 73 -10.46 -0.38 -10.79
CA LEU A 73 -9.52 -0.71 -11.87
C LEU A 73 -8.17 0.02 -11.69
N ARG A 74 -8.23 1.30 -11.28
CA ARG A 74 -7.05 2.13 -10.95
C ARG A 74 -6.17 1.49 -9.87
N ASN A 75 -6.76 1.03 -8.77
CA ASN A 75 -6.01 0.48 -7.63
C ASN A 75 -5.38 -0.87 -8.01
N LYS A 76 -6.10 -1.69 -8.78
CA LYS A 76 -5.57 -2.94 -9.33
C LYS A 76 -4.37 -2.68 -10.24
N GLU A 77 -4.48 -1.69 -11.13
CA GLU A 77 -3.38 -1.31 -12.01
C GLU A 77 -2.18 -0.72 -11.25
N LYS A 78 -2.39 0.06 -10.19
CA LYS A 78 -1.29 0.51 -9.30
C LYS A 78 -0.57 -0.67 -8.63
N GLU A 79 -1.29 -1.71 -8.20
CA GLU A 79 -0.69 -2.93 -7.65
C GLU A 79 0.11 -3.71 -8.70
N ASN A 80 -0.45 -3.85 -9.92
CA ASN A 80 0.25 -4.45 -11.05
C ASN A 80 1.53 -3.66 -11.39
N LEU A 81 1.47 -2.33 -11.36
CA LEU A 81 2.62 -1.46 -11.58
C LEU A 81 3.68 -1.64 -10.48
N CYS A 82 3.29 -1.79 -9.21
CA CYS A 82 4.23 -2.12 -8.13
C CYS A 82 5.00 -3.42 -8.41
N LEU A 83 4.32 -4.44 -8.93
CA LEU A 83 4.95 -5.70 -9.31
C LEU A 83 5.91 -5.53 -10.49
N PHE A 84 5.50 -4.76 -11.51
CA PHE A 84 6.35 -4.44 -12.66
C PHE A 84 7.63 -3.71 -12.25
N VAL A 85 7.50 -2.62 -11.48
CA VAL A 85 8.63 -1.83 -10.97
C VAL A 85 9.56 -2.70 -10.11
N ARG A 86 9.00 -3.54 -9.23
CA ARG A 86 9.79 -4.48 -8.43
C ARG A 86 10.61 -5.44 -9.30
N ASN A 87 10.05 -5.94 -10.39
CA ASN A 87 10.75 -6.84 -11.30
C ASN A 87 11.88 -6.10 -12.04
N LYS A 88 11.62 -4.89 -12.53
CA LYS A 88 12.65 -4.03 -13.15
C LYS A 88 13.79 -3.74 -12.17
N ILE A 89 13.49 -3.43 -10.91
CA ILE A 89 14.53 -3.26 -9.87
C ILE A 89 15.36 -4.54 -9.72
N LYS A 90 14.74 -5.72 -9.62
CA LYS A 90 15.49 -6.99 -9.54
C LYS A 90 16.35 -7.22 -10.77
N GLU A 91 15.89 -6.86 -11.97
CA GLU A 91 16.68 -6.96 -13.19
C GLU A 91 17.92 -6.06 -13.15
N MET A 92 17.81 -4.83 -12.63
CA MET A 92 18.98 -3.95 -12.42
C MET A 92 20.02 -4.59 -11.49
N TYR A 93 19.59 -5.11 -10.33
CA TYR A 93 20.50 -5.84 -9.42
C TYR A 93 21.11 -7.09 -10.05
N LYS A 94 20.33 -7.81 -10.85
CA LYS A 94 20.84 -9.00 -11.55
C LYS A 94 21.89 -8.64 -12.59
N LYS A 95 21.73 -7.52 -13.31
CA LYS A 95 22.72 -7.02 -14.28
C LYS A 95 24.05 -6.68 -13.62
N GLU A 96 24.01 -6.12 -12.41
CA GLU A 96 25.21 -5.81 -11.61
C GLU A 96 25.73 -6.99 -10.78
N GLY A 97 25.08 -8.16 -10.82
CA GLY A 97 25.47 -9.32 -10.02
C GLY A 97 25.27 -9.16 -8.51
N LYS A 98 24.49 -8.16 -8.08
CA LYS A 98 24.25 -7.82 -6.67
C LYS A 98 22.93 -8.43 -6.17
N LYS A 99 22.81 -8.61 -4.86
CA LYS A 99 21.56 -9.08 -4.25
C LYS A 99 20.56 -7.92 -4.16
N PRO A 100 19.32 -8.09 -4.63
CA PRO A 100 18.31 -7.03 -4.56
C PRO A 100 17.90 -6.74 -3.11
N ILE A 101 17.63 -5.45 -2.84
CA ILE A 101 17.05 -5.00 -1.57
C ILE A 101 15.72 -5.69 -1.28
N VAL A 102 15.38 -5.81 0.00
CA VAL A 102 14.12 -6.41 0.44
C VAL A 102 12.96 -5.49 0.03
N MET A 103 12.13 -5.96 -0.89
CA MET A 103 10.96 -5.23 -1.39
C MET A 103 9.66 -5.90 -0.95
N ARG A 104 8.76 -5.12 -0.34
CA ARG A 104 7.44 -5.56 0.11
C ARG A 104 6.35 -4.68 -0.51
N LEU A 105 5.23 -5.29 -0.91
CA LEU A 105 4.06 -4.55 -1.39
C LEU A 105 3.12 -4.34 -0.21
N LYS A 106 2.63 -3.11 -0.02
CA LYS A 106 1.61 -2.79 0.98
C LYS A 106 0.56 -1.89 0.33
N LYS A 107 -0.63 -2.44 0.10
CA LYS A 107 -1.69 -1.77 -0.67
C LYS A 107 -1.14 -1.36 -2.05
N GLU A 108 -1.29 -0.10 -2.43
CA GLU A 108 -0.88 0.49 -3.71
C GLU A 108 0.54 1.07 -3.69
N GLN A 109 1.35 0.71 -2.68
CA GLN A 109 2.71 1.23 -2.51
C GLN A 109 3.75 0.12 -2.46
N LEU A 110 4.95 0.43 -2.97
CA LEU A 110 6.11 -0.42 -2.90
C LEU A 110 7.03 0.06 -1.77
N ILE A 111 7.31 -0.82 -0.82
CA ILE A 111 8.22 -0.58 0.30
C ILE A 111 9.59 -1.12 -0.08
N LEU A 112 10.59 -0.24 -0.07
CA LEU A 112 11.98 -0.54 -0.38
C LEU A 112 12.80 -0.53 0.91
N GLY A 113 13.01 -1.69 1.55
CA GLY A 113 13.84 -1.81 2.76
C GLY A 113 13.62 -0.69 3.79
N GLU A 114 14.69 0.07 4.08
CA GLU A 114 14.70 1.22 4.98
C GLU A 114 14.39 2.57 4.28
N LEU A 115 14.38 2.62 2.95
CA LEU A 115 14.05 3.84 2.18
C LEU A 115 12.58 4.26 2.35
N GLY A 116 11.72 3.33 2.73
CA GLY A 116 10.31 3.59 3.02
C GLY A 116 9.37 3.17 1.90
N ALA A 117 8.14 3.71 1.96
CA ALA A 117 7.04 3.37 1.07
C ALA A 117 6.87 4.41 -0.04
N TYR A 118 6.84 3.96 -1.29
CA TYR A 118 6.72 4.82 -2.46
C TYR A 118 5.49 4.49 -3.30
N ASP A 119 4.89 5.53 -3.89
CA ASP A 119 3.95 5.35 -4.99
C ASP A 119 4.72 4.81 -6.22
N PRO A 120 4.20 3.78 -6.91
CA PRO A 120 4.91 3.12 -8.00
C PRO A 120 5.15 4.05 -9.21
N VAL A 121 4.29 5.04 -9.45
CA VAL A 121 4.47 6.00 -10.55
C VAL A 121 5.62 6.95 -10.23
N ILE A 122 5.67 7.46 -8.98
CA ILE A 122 6.76 8.32 -8.52
C ILE A 122 8.08 7.55 -8.53
N LEU A 123 8.07 6.30 -8.06
CA LEU A 123 9.26 5.48 -8.00
C LEU A 123 9.83 5.17 -9.38
N ALA A 124 8.98 4.81 -10.36
CA ALA A 124 9.41 4.59 -11.73
C ALA A 124 10.07 5.84 -12.33
N LYS A 125 9.54 7.04 -12.04
CA LYS A 125 10.14 8.31 -12.47
C LYS A 125 11.46 8.62 -11.77
N ARG A 126 11.57 8.36 -10.46
CA ARG A 126 12.82 8.62 -9.70
C ARG A 126 13.97 7.69 -10.06
N LEU A 127 13.65 6.50 -10.55
CA LEU A 127 14.61 5.49 -10.99
C LEU A 127 14.88 5.53 -12.49
N ASP A 128 14.24 6.46 -13.21
CA ASP A 128 14.30 6.57 -14.67
C ASP A 128 14.10 5.21 -15.39
N LEU A 129 13.08 4.47 -14.96
CA LEU A 129 12.82 3.13 -15.50
C LEU A 129 12.24 3.20 -16.90
N ASP A 130 12.75 2.33 -17.79
CA ASP A 130 12.08 2.09 -19.06
C ASP A 130 10.72 1.40 -18.85
N MET A 131 9.68 2.11 -19.26
CA MET A 131 8.27 1.70 -19.15
C MET A 131 7.71 1.17 -20.48
N SER A 132 8.54 0.98 -21.51
CA SER A 132 8.11 0.51 -22.84
C SER A 132 7.36 -0.83 -22.81
N GLU A 133 7.74 -1.73 -21.90
CA GLU A 133 7.12 -3.04 -21.71
C GLU A 133 5.84 -3.01 -20.87
N TRP A 134 5.51 -1.86 -20.27
CA TRP A 134 4.31 -1.71 -19.46
C TRP A 134 3.06 -1.63 -20.34
N LYS A 135 2.18 -2.63 -20.21
CA LYS A 135 0.93 -2.75 -20.98
C LYS A 135 -0.33 -2.34 -20.21
N GLY A 136 -0.17 -1.78 -19.02
CA GLY A 136 -1.30 -1.34 -18.20
C GLY A 136 -1.73 0.09 -18.49
N MET A 137 -2.47 0.69 -17.57
CA MET A 137 -2.92 2.09 -17.73
C MET A 137 -1.75 3.09 -17.74
N SER A 138 -1.97 4.23 -18.37
CA SER A 138 -0.94 5.28 -18.48
C SER A 138 -0.52 5.79 -17.10
N MET A 139 0.75 6.18 -16.99
CA MET A 139 1.30 6.74 -15.75
C MET A 139 0.56 8.00 -15.30
N GLU A 140 0.08 8.81 -16.24
CA GLU A 140 -0.73 10.00 -15.95
C GLU A 140 -2.06 9.67 -15.28
N TYR A 141 -2.73 8.60 -15.73
CA TYR A 141 -3.98 8.13 -15.13
C TYR A 141 -3.76 7.54 -13.74
N LEU A 142 -2.63 6.85 -13.54
CA LEU A 142 -2.30 6.24 -12.25
C LEU A 142 -1.83 7.27 -11.22
N MET A 143 -1.16 8.35 -11.65
CA MET A 143 -0.62 9.40 -10.77
C MET A 143 -1.73 10.11 -9.98
N ASP A 144 -1.51 10.32 -8.68
CA ASP A 144 -2.51 10.97 -7.82
C ASP A 144 -2.72 12.44 -8.19
N GLU A 145 -3.98 12.87 -8.24
CA GLU A 145 -4.37 14.24 -8.59
C GLU A 145 -3.78 15.29 -7.65
N ARG A 146 -3.53 14.94 -6.38
CA ARG A 146 -2.89 15.83 -5.41
C ARG A 146 -1.46 16.15 -5.82
N VAL A 147 -0.72 15.14 -6.27
CA VAL A 147 0.67 15.28 -6.75
C VAL A 147 0.71 16.05 -8.08
N LEU A 148 -0.32 15.92 -8.90
CA LEU A 148 -0.47 16.73 -10.12
C LEU A 148 -0.78 18.21 -9.83
N LYS A 149 -1.55 18.50 -8.77
CA LYS A 149 -1.94 19.85 -8.36
C LYS A 149 -0.86 20.59 -7.56
N GLU A 150 -0.06 19.89 -6.77
CA GLU A 150 1.01 20.46 -5.93
C GLU A 150 2.28 20.83 -6.73
N GLY A 151 2.26 20.66 -8.04
CA GLY A 151 3.33 21.11 -8.93
C GLY A 151 4.27 19.99 -9.30
N LYS A 152 4.33 19.71 -10.62
CA LYS A 152 5.20 18.73 -11.28
C LYS A 152 6.72 18.94 -11.09
N ALA A 153 7.16 19.82 -10.18
CA ALA A 153 8.50 20.38 -10.19
C ALA A 153 9.29 20.36 -8.87
N LEU A 154 8.72 20.10 -7.67
CA LEU A 154 9.44 20.39 -6.42
C LEU A 154 9.97 19.23 -5.57
N ALA A 155 9.74 17.94 -5.90
CA ALA A 155 10.19 16.88 -4.98
C ALA A 155 10.41 15.48 -5.61
N ILE A 156 10.83 15.39 -6.87
CA ILE A 156 11.14 14.09 -7.48
C ILE A 156 12.61 14.09 -7.89
N GLY A 157 13.50 14.18 -6.90
CA GLY A 157 14.92 13.91 -7.09
C GLY A 157 15.17 12.41 -7.35
N PRO A 158 16.28 12.06 -8.02
CA PRO A 158 16.64 10.66 -8.25
C PRO A 158 16.76 9.91 -6.94
N ILE A 159 16.40 8.64 -6.94
CA ILE A 159 16.57 7.77 -5.78
C ILE A 159 17.68 6.77 -6.06
N ASN A 160 18.70 6.79 -5.23
CA ASN A 160 19.79 5.82 -5.29
C ASN A 160 19.35 4.54 -4.58
N LEU A 161 19.38 3.43 -5.30
CA LEU A 161 19.10 2.12 -4.73
C LEU A 161 20.33 1.62 -3.97
N PRO A 162 20.20 1.25 -2.67
CA PRO A 162 21.32 0.80 -1.86
C PRO A 162 22.06 -0.37 -2.51
N GLY A 163 23.34 -0.17 -2.80
CA GLY A 163 24.17 -1.16 -3.46
C GLY A 163 24.19 -1.08 -4.98
N LEU A 164 23.32 -0.33 -5.67
CA LEU A 164 23.46 -0.06 -7.12
C LEU A 164 24.08 1.31 -7.43
N ALA A 165 24.10 2.21 -6.45
CA ALA A 165 24.90 3.41 -6.59
C ALA A 165 26.37 3.02 -6.78
N GLU A 166 27.03 3.62 -7.77
CA GLU A 166 28.48 3.74 -7.74
C GLU A 166 28.82 4.37 -6.39
N GLU A 167 29.76 3.76 -5.66
CA GLU A 167 30.37 4.43 -4.52
C GLU A 167 31.12 5.64 -5.09
N GLU A 168 30.42 6.75 -5.31
CA GLU A 168 31.08 8.04 -5.27
C GLU A 168 31.69 8.11 -3.88
N ASN A 169 33.01 8.02 -3.85
CA ASN A 169 33.86 8.33 -2.72
C ASN A 169 33.51 9.74 -2.23
N HIS A 170 32.46 9.86 -1.42
CA HIS A 170 32.33 10.97 -0.50
C HIS A 170 33.28 10.67 0.67
N GLU A 171 34.55 11.02 0.46
CA GLU A 171 35.34 11.60 1.54
C GLU A 171 34.60 12.83 2.05
N ASP A 172 33.66 12.60 2.96
CA ASP A 172 33.23 13.61 3.91
C ASP A 172 32.82 12.88 5.17
N ALA A 173 33.84 12.51 5.94
CA ALA A 173 33.67 12.14 7.33
C ALA A 173 33.05 13.33 8.08
N PRO A 174 31.84 13.23 8.66
CA PRO A 174 31.52 14.08 9.78
C PRO A 174 32.36 13.58 10.96
N LYS A 175 33.46 14.30 11.23
CA LYS A 175 34.24 14.19 12.46
C LYS A 175 33.29 13.99 13.63
N SER A 176 33.48 12.87 14.33
CA SER A 176 32.92 12.58 15.64
C SER A 176 32.86 13.84 16.50
N ARG A 177 31.66 14.32 16.85
CA ARG A 177 31.49 15.12 18.06
C ARG A 177 31.70 14.18 19.24
N LYS A 178 32.97 13.99 19.63
CA LYS A 178 33.32 13.54 20.96
C LYS A 178 32.64 14.48 21.95
N ARG A 179 31.85 13.91 22.86
CA ARG A 179 31.43 14.58 24.09
C ARG A 179 32.71 15.09 24.77
N GLN A 180 32.93 16.40 24.79
CA GLN A 180 33.79 17.00 25.79
C GLN A 180 32.99 17.04 27.08
N MET A 181 33.30 16.10 27.96
CA MET A 181 33.07 16.21 29.39
C MET A 181 34.18 17.16 29.87
N GLU A 182 33.88 18.45 30.01
CA GLU A 182 34.73 19.34 30.79
C GLU A 182 34.23 19.29 32.24
N GLU A 183 34.98 18.49 33.00
CA GLU A 183 35.08 18.55 34.44
C GLU A 183 35.86 19.83 34.76
N ASP A 184 35.21 20.82 35.38
CA ASP A 184 35.96 21.84 36.11
C ASP A 184 35.18 22.39 37.30
N THR A 185 35.73 22.05 38.46
CA THR A 185 35.90 22.86 39.67
C THR A 185 34.69 23.34 40.46
N ALA A 186 34.46 22.57 41.53
CA ALA A 186 34.06 22.99 42.87
C ALA A 186 34.08 24.50 43.17
N LYS A 187 32.92 25.05 43.54
CA LYS A 187 32.80 26.11 44.55
C LYS A 187 31.67 25.81 45.54
N PRO A 188 31.87 26.09 46.84
CA PRO A 188 31.07 25.54 47.92
C PRO A 188 29.77 26.33 48.14
N PHE A 189 28.66 25.61 48.26
CA PHE A 189 27.41 26.18 48.76
C PHE A 189 27.43 26.23 50.28
N LYS A 190 27.31 27.44 50.83
CA LYS A 190 27.22 27.74 52.26
C LYS A 190 25.90 27.20 52.82
N THR A 191 26.01 26.32 53.81
CA THR A 191 24.94 25.95 54.74
C THR A 191 24.58 27.15 55.62
N LYS A 192 23.35 27.66 55.49
CA LYS A 192 22.75 28.51 56.52
C LYS A 192 22.25 27.60 57.63
N LYS A 193 22.85 27.76 58.81
CA LYS A 193 22.32 27.31 60.10
C LYS A 193 20.93 27.92 60.30
N ILE A 194 19.97 27.07 60.67
CA ILE A 194 18.84 27.44 61.51
C ILE A 194 18.97 26.51 62.72
N SER A 195 19.16 27.13 63.89
CA SER A 195 19.13 26.50 65.21
C SER A 195 17.96 27.12 65.96
N ASP A 196 17.17 26.24 66.58
CA ASP A 196 16.12 26.43 67.58
C ASP A 196 14.92 27.33 67.25
#